data_AF-A0A166I7S6-F1
#
_entry.id   AF-A0A166I7S6-F1
#
_cell.length_a   1.000
_cell.length_b   1.000
_cell.length_c   1.000
_cell.angle_alpha   90.00
_cell.angle_beta   90.00
_cell.angle_gamma   90.00
#
_symmetry.space_group_name_H-M   'P 1'
#
loop_
_entity.id
_entity.type
_entity.pdbx_description
1 polymer ?
#
loop_
_entity_poly.entity_id
_entity_poly.type
_entity_poly.pdbx_seq_one_letter_code
_entity_poly.pdbx_strand_id
1 'polypeptide(L)'
;MAISNLNAFIISSKGSPKLIHESKVIEDRDSTFVASLYRASSQKQAQSAIDHVRYVIHASNKASHEMAAWRFMTLKSGKDGLGGPEDFELRSGSADDGERYGGSKILNIMQKEGVIDAVVIVSRWFGGTMLGPIRFTHIEDCAREVCRDFKSMEEAVEAVDLLKALDEELKSLRASFANKSGTSQESPSRMQDYETLLKSKDIAKIRRLIVAREKSVSTLRDRISSLDTPQKE
;
A
#
# COMPACT_ATOMS: atom_id res chain seq x y z
N MET A 1 5.49 40.13 -21.49
CA MET A 1 6.26 39.70 -20.32
C MET A 1 6.39 38.18 -20.39
N ALA A 2 7.61 37.67 -20.47
CA ALA A 2 7.86 36.22 -20.50
C ALA A 2 7.40 35.60 -19.18
N ILE A 3 6.48 34.65 -19.24
CA ILE A 3 6.07 33.86 -18.08
C ILE A 3 7.29 33.03 -17.69
N SER A 4 7.83 33.29 -16.51
CA SER A 4 9.00 32.59 -15.98
C SER A 4 8.72 31.09 -15.87
N ASN A 5 9.65 30.27 -16.39
CA ASN A 5 9.63 28.80 -16.29
C ASN A 5 9.48 28.27 -14.85
N LEU A 6 9.71 29.12 -13.85
CA LEU A 6 9.50 28.82 -12.44
C LEU A 6 8.03 28.56 -12.09
N ASN A 7 7.09 29.30 -12.70
CA ASN A 7 5.67 29.12 -12.43
C ASN A 7 5.16 27.80 -13.01
N ALA A 8 5.62 27.37 -14.19
CA ALA A 8 5.31 26.05 -14.74
C ALA A 8 5.90 24.91 -13.89
N PHE A 9 7.01 25.16 -13.19
CA PHE A 9 7.63 24.20 -12.25
C PHE A 9 6.88 24.13 -10.91
N ILE A 10 6.43 25.26 -10.38
CA ILE A 10 5.59 25.34 -9.17
C ILE A 10 4.19 24.74 -9.43
N ILE A 11 3.68 24.88 -10.65
CA ILE A 11 2.41 24.30 -11.13
C ILE A 11 2.57 22.85 -11.59
N SER A 12 3.80 22.28 -11.60
CA SER A 12 4.01 20.85 -11.81
C SER A 12 3.48 20.10 -10.58
N SER A 13 2.17 19.83 -10.65
CA SER A 13 1.27 19.24 -9.67
C SER A 13 1.57 17.78 -9.37
N LYS A 14 2.82 17.45 -9.03
CA LYS A 14 3.08 16.28 -8.21
C LYS A 14 2.91 16.75 -6.77
N GLY A 15 1.77 16.39 -6.17
CA GLY A 15 1.50 16.67 -4.76
C GLY A 15 2.67 16.24 -3.89
N SER A 16 2.86 16.90 -2.75
CA SER A 16 3.90 16.52 -1.79
C SER A 16 3.79 15.03 -1.44
N PRO A 17 4.92 14.33 -1.23
CA PRO A 17 4.90 12.93 -0.82
C PRO A 17 3.94 12.73 0.36
N LYS A 18 2.96 11.84 0.19
CA LYS A 18 1.96 11.57 1.23
C LYS A 18 2.43 10.43 2.11
N LEU A 19 2.53 10.69 3.40
CA LEU A 19 2.84 9.67 4.41
C LEU A 19 1.74 8.60 4.40
N ILE A 20 2.15 7.33 4.37
CA ILE A 20 1.23 6.19 4.38
C ILE A 20 1.19 5.56 5.77
N HIS A 21 2.35 5.28 6.34
CA HIS A 21 2.50 4.73 7.69
C HIS A 21 3.69 5.36 8.40
N GLU A 22 3.55 5.48 9.72
CA GLU A 22 4.60 5.91 10.64
C GLU A 22 4.68 4.87 11.76
N SER A 23 5.90 4.49 12.16
CA SER A 23 6.08 3.55 13.26
C SER A 23 5.77 4.22 14.59
N LYS A 24 5.69 3.43 15.65
CA LYS A 24 5.83 3.98 16.98
C LYS A 24 7.22 4.57 17.16
N VAL A 25 7.30 5.55 18.04
CA VAL A 25 8.55 6.14 18.49
C VAL A 25 9.25 5.13 19.40
N ILE A 26 10.51 4.81 19.07
CA ILE A 26 11.40 4.05 19.97
C ILE A 26 12.38 5.03 20.61
N GLU A 27 12.46 5.01 21.94
CA GLU A 27 13.38 5.82 22.72
C GLU A 27 14.37 4.91 23.48
N ASP A 28 15.67 5.19 23.36
CA ASP A 28 16.74 4.49 24.08
C ASP A 28 17.89 5.46 24.36
N ARG A 29 18.17 5.71 25.65
CA ARG A 29 19.23 6.61 26.13
C ARG A 29 19.21 7.95 25.39
N ASP A 30 18.06 8.60 25.46
CA ASP A 30 17.70 9.87 24.82
C ASP A 30 17.81 9.90 23.29
N SER A 31 18.15 8.78 22.66
CA SER A 31 18.04 8.66 21.20
C SER A 31 16.63 8.24 20.83
N THR A 32 16.10 8.87 19.79
CA THR A 32 14.76 8.61 19.28
C THR A 32 14.82 8.05 17.86
N PHE A 33 13.98 7.07 17.56
CA PHE A 33 13.84 6.45 16.24
C PHE A 33 12.37 6.44 15.82
N VAL A 34 12.14 6.83 14.56
CA VAL A 34 10.82 6.76 13.92
C VAL A 34 11.01 6.33 12.47
N ALA A 35 10.19 5.39 11.98
CA ALA A 35 10.11 5.08 10.57
C ALA A 35 8.90 5.74 9.91
N SER A 36 9.09 6.25 8.71
CA SER A 36 8.05 6.76 7.83
C SER A 36 8.08 6.01 6.50
N LEU A 37 6.91 5.58 6.04
CA LEU A 37 6.74 4.87 4.77
C LEU A 37 5.91 5.70 3.79
N TYR A 38 6.44 5.84 2.58
CA TYR A 38 5.79 6.51 1.45
C TYR A 38 5.69 5.57 0.26
N ARG A 39 4.65 5.72 -0.56
CA ARG A 39 4.58 5.08 -1.89
C ARG A 39 5.67 5.66 -2.79
N ALA A 40 6.36 4.81 -3.53
CA ALA A 40 7.34 5.22 -4.52
C ALA A 40 7.43 4.21 -5.66
N SER A 41 7.16 4.63 -6.90
CA SER A 41 7.28 3.80 -8.11
C SER A 41 8.49 4.16 -8.99
N SER A 42 9.38 5.03 -8.48
CA SER A 42 10.58 5.43 -9.19
C SER A 42 11.63 6.01 -8.25
N GLN A 43 12.88 6.04 -8.70
CA GLN A 43 13.98 6.63 -7.94
C GLN A 43 13.70 8.10 -7.58
N LYS A 44 13.09 8.85 -8.52
CA LYS A 44 12.75 10.26 -8.31
C LYS A 44 11.69 10.43 -7.22
N GLN A 45 10.69 9.55 -7.15
CA GLN A 45 9.68 9.59 -6.08
C GLN A 45 10.28 9.21 -4.73
N ALA A 46 11.11 8.16 -4.69
CA ALA A 46 11.82 7.77 -3.46
C ALA A 46 12.68 8.93 -2.93
N GLN A 47 13.48 9.56 -3.80
CA GLN A 47 14.29 10.71 -3.42
C GLN A 47 13.43 11.90 -2.98
N SER A 48 12.34 12.19 -3.68
CA SER A 48 11.42 13.27 -3.29
C SER A 48 10.83 13.06 -1.90
N ALA A 49 10.53 11.82 -1.50
CA ALA A 49 10.04 11.50 -0.16
C ALA A 49 11.14 11.69 0.91
N ILE A 50 12.37 11.24 0.62
CA ILE A 50 13.53 11.44 1.50
C ILE A 50 13.78 12.94 1.73
N ASP A 51 13.81 13.73 0.65
CA ASP A 51 14.00 15.17 0.72
C ASP A 51 12.85 15.85 1.47
N HIS A 52 11.61 15.38 1.26
CA HIS A 52 10.44 15.90 1.96
C HIS A 52 10.52 15.66 3.47
N VAL A 53 10.89 14.46 3.91
CA VAL A 53 11.09 14.17 5.35
C VAL A 53 12.18 15.08 5.91
N ARG A 54 13.34 15.13 5.25
CA ARG A 54 14.50 15.88 5.74
C ARG A 54 14.29 17.40 5.82
N TYR A 55 13.75 17.99 4.75
CA TYR A 55 13.72 19.45 4.58
C TYR A 55 12.37 20.08 4.88
N VAL A 56 11.30 19.29 5.01
CA VAL A 56 9.96 19.80 5.31
C VAL A 56 9.47 19.28 6.65
N ILE A 57 9.40 17.95 6.83
CA ILE A 57 8.87 17.36 8.07
C ILE A 57 9.80 17.63 9.25
N HIS A 58 11.10 17.38 9.10
CA HIS A 58 12.12 17.58 10.15
C HIS A 58 12.85 18.92 10.03
N ALA A 59 12.28 19.88 9.32
CA ALA A 59 12.89 21.20 9.12
C ALA A 59 13.17 21.93 10.44
N SER A 60 12.21 21.87 11.38
CA SER A 60 12.26 22.52 12.68
C SER A 60 13.07 21.74 13.72
N ASN A 61 13.14 20.42 13.59
CA ASN A 61 13.89 19.53 14.48
C ASN A 61 14.64 18.47 13.66
N LYS A 62 15.83 18.84 13.17
CA LYS A 62 16.60 18.00 12.26
C LYS A 62 17.02 16.69 12.92
N ALA A 63 16.69 15.58 12.27
CA ALA A 63 17.25 14.28 12.64
C ALA A 63 18.78 14.30 12.47
N SER A 64 19.46 13.54 13.32
CA SER A 64 20.90 13.29 13.18
C SER A 64 21.20 12.44 11.95
N HIS A 65 20.30 11.50 11.63
CA HIS A 65 20.39 10.61 10.48
C HIS A 65 19.02 10.33 9.87
N GLU A 66 18.93 10.40 8.54
CA GLU A 66 17.78 10.04 7.71
C GLU A 66 18.15 8.83 6.84
N MET A 67 18.18 7.65 7.44
CA MET A 67 18.47 6.42 6.71
C MET A 67 17.27 6.04 5.86
N ALA A 68 17.49 5.49 4.67
CA ALA A 68 16.39 5.09 3.80
C ALA A 68 16.69 3.83 3.01
N ALA A 69 15.63 3.14 2.61
CA ALA A 69 15.66 2.12 1.57
C ALA A 69 14.40 2.18 0.72
N TRP A 70 14.52 1.77 -0.53
CA TRP A 70 13.40 1.74 -1.47
C TRP A 70 13.45 0.49 -2.33
N ARG A 71 12.26 0.06 -2.75
CA ARG A 71 12.06 -1.07 -3.67
C ARG A 71 10.85 -0.74 -4.53
N PHE A 72 10.97 -0.81 -5.84
CA PHE A 72 9.85 -0.58 -6.76
C PHE A 72 10.01 -1.30 -8.08
N MET A 73 8.89 -1.67 -8.67
CA MET A 73 8.85 -2.27 -9.99
C MET A 73 9.02 -1.18 -11.06
N THR A 74 9.79 -1.47 -12.10
CA THR A 74 9.97 -0.54 -13.22
C THR A 74 10.04 -1.29 -14.53
N LEU A 75 9.78 -0.59 -15.64
CA LEU A 75 9.95 -1.14 -16.97
C LEU A 75 11.44 -1.29 -17.29
N LYS A 76 11.81 -2.44 -17.85
CA LYS A 76 13.13 -2.65 -18.44
C LYS A 76 13.31 -1.69 -19.62
N SER A 77 14.55 -1.32 -19.89
CA SER A 77 14.88 -0.41 -20.99
C SER A 77 14.37 -0.97 -22.33
N GLY A 78 13.67 -0.14 -23.10
CA GLY A 78 13.12 -0.53 -24.41
C GLY A 78 11.84 -1.37 -24.36
N LYS A 79 11.22 -1.55 -23.18
CA LYS A 79 9.94 -2.24 -23.03
C LYS A 79 8.79 -1.27 -22.81
N ASP A 80 7.60 -1.65 -23.28
CA ASP A 80 6.36 -0.88 -23.14
C ASP A 80 5.40 -1.45 -22.07
N GLY A 81 5.70 -2.64 -21.55
CA GLY A 81 4.91 -3.30 -20.50
C GLY A 81 3.75 -4.14 -21.02
N LEU A 82 3.56 -4.22 -22.35
CA LEU A 82 2.51 -5.03 -22.97
C LEU A 82 2.94 -6.49 -23.19
N GLY A 83 4.24 -6.78 -23.13
CA GLY A 83 4.82 -8.13 -23.29
C GLY A 83 4.68 -9.04 -22.08
N GLY A 84 4.01 -8.58 -21.01
CA GLY A 84 3.80 -9.34 -19.79
C GLY A 84 4.85 -9.08 -18.70
N PRO A 85 4.90 -9.92 -17.65
CA PRO A 85 5.72 -9.67 -16.45
C PRO A 85 7.23 -9.52 -16.73
N GLU A 86 7.73 -10.16 -17.78
CA GLU A 86 9.14 -10.11 -18.16
C GLU A 86 9.62 -8.74 -18.64
N ASP A 87 8.70 -7.82 -18.95
CA ASP A 87 9.03 -6.44 -19.30
C ASP A 87 9.40 -5.59 -18.07
N PHE A 88 9.19 -6.11 -16.87
CA PHE A 88 9.43 -5.41 -15.62
C PHE A 88 10.65 -5.95 -14.88
N GLU A 89 11.29 -5.08 -14.10
CA GLU A 89 12.37 -5.42 -13.19
C GLU A 89 12.17 -4.75 -11.83
N LEU A 90 12.57 -5.42 -10.77
CA LEU A 90 12.60 -4.85 -9.43
C LEU A 90 13.88 -4.03 -9.25
N ARG A 91 13.74 -2.73 -9.02
CA ARG A 91 14.86 -1.87 -8.60
C ARG A 91 14.82 -1.65 -7.09
N SER A 92 15.99 -1.70 -6.48
CA SER A 92 16.14 -1.45 -5.05
C SER A 92 17.40 -0.66 -4.77
N GLY A 93 17.40 0.06 -3.64
CA GLY A 93 18.55 0.83 -3.19
C GLY A 93 18.36 1.30 -1.75
N SER A 94 19.43 1.86 -1.19
CA SER A 94 19.44 2.36 0.18
C SER A 94 20.42 3.50 0.37
N ALA A 95 20.20 4.32 1.39
CA ALA A 95 21.06 5.41 1.83
C ALA A 95 21.23 5.36 3.36
N ASP A 96 22.47 5.49 3.83
CA ASP A 96 22.81 5.40 5.25
C ASP A 96 22.77 6.74 6.01
N ASP A 97 22.92 7.86 5.30
CA ASP A 97 22.99 9.23 5.88
C ASP A 97 23.89 9.35 7.13
N GLY A 98 25.10 8.79 7.06
CA GLY A 98 26.08 8.85 8.16
C GLY A 98 25.92 7.77 9.23
N GLU A 99 24.75 7.13 9.36
CA GLU A 99 24.58 5.91 10.16
C GLU A 99 24.92 4.69 9.30
N ARG A 100 26.22 4.39 9.21
CA ARG A 100 26.74 3.30 8.37
C ARG A 100 25.96 2.00 8.60
N TYR A 101 25.57 1.36 7.50
CA TYR A 101 24.75 0.14 7.40
C TYR A 101 23.25 0.32 7.69
N GLY A 102 22.80 1.47 8.17
CA GLY A 102 21.38 1.71 8.50
C GLY A 102 20.45 1.52 7.31
N GLY A 103 20.79 2.04 6.14
CA GLY A 103 20.00 1.87 4.93
C GLY A 103 19.92 0.41 4.49
N SER A 104 21.03 -0.33 4.56
CA SER A 104 21.06 -1.75 4.20
C SER A 104 20.20 -2.61 5.13
N LYS A 105 20.08 -2.22 6.41
CA LYS A 105 19.24 -2.86 7.41
C LYS A 105 17.76 -2.69 7.09
N ILE A 106 17.35 -1.46 6.74
CA ILE A 106 15.99 -1.16 6.29
C ILE A 106 15.66 -1.96 5.02
N LEU A 107 16.57 -2.00 4.05
CA LEU A 107 16.36 -2.75 2.80
C LEU A 107 16.13 -4.24 3.05
N ASN A 108 16.92 -4.85 3.94
CA ASN A 108 16.75 -6.25 4.33
C ASN A 108 15.37 -6.51 4.95
N ILE A 109 14.85 -5.58 5.76
CA ILE A 109 13.50 -5.69 6.33
C ILE A 109 12.43 -5.60 5.24
N MET A 110 12.53 -4.63 4.32
CA MET A 110 11.60 -4.53 3.20
C MET A 110 11.58 -5.80 2.35
N GLN A 111 12.75 -6.43 2.12
CA GLN A 111 12.86 -7.70 1.41
C GLN A 111 12.17 -8.85 2.18
N LYS A 112 12.42 -8.99 3.48
CA LYS A 112 11.83 -10.03 4.33
C LYS A 112 10.31 -9.92 4.43
N GLU A 113 9.78 -8.72 4.54
CA GLU A 113 8.33 -8.48 4.63
C GLU A 113 7.65 -8.51 3.24
N GLY A 114 8.44 -8.44 2.16
CA GLY A 114 7.94 -8.49 0.78
C GLY A 114 7.41 -7.15 0.26
N VAL A 115 7.78 -6.03 0.88
CA VAL A 115 7.27 -4.70 0.52
C VAL A 115 7.98 -4.14 -0.72
N ILE A 116 7.18 -3.77 -1.72
CA ILE A 116 7.61 -3.10 -2.97
C ILE A 116 6.76 -1.86 -3.22
N ASP A 117 7.13 -1.09 -4.24
CA ASP A 117 6.54 0.20 -4.62
C ASP A 117 6.46 1.21 -3.46
N ALA A 118 7.51 1.19 -2.63
CA ALA A 118 7.61 1.99 -1.43
C ALA A 118 9.06 2.43 -1.14
N VAL A 119 9.17 3.48 -0.34
CA VAL A 119 10.38 3.91 0.35
C VAL A 119 10.11 3.95 1.85
N VAL A 120 11.03 3.39 2.62
CA VAL A 120 11.03 3.45 4.08
C VAL A 120 12.19 4.32 4.51
N ILE A 121 11.91 5.31 5.35
CA ILE A 121 12.88 6.24 5.91
C ILE A 121 12.86 6.03 7.42
N VAL A 122 14.01 5.76 8.03
CA VAL A 122 14.14 5.71 9.48
C VAL A 122 14.95 6.92 9.90
N SER A 123 14.31 7.79 10.67
CA SER A 123 14.88 9.01 11.21
C SER A 123 15.37 8.75 12.63
N ARG A 124 16.62 9.13 12.91
CA ARG A 124 17.22 9.01 14.23
C ARG A 124 17.63 10.39 14.76
N TRP A 125 17.24 10.71 15.98
CA TRP A 125 17.79 11.82 16.76
C TRP A 125 18.74 11.26 17.82
N PHE A 126 20.00 11.70 17.81
CA PHE A 126 21.02 11.21 18.75
C PHE A 126 20.90 11.87 20.11
N GLY A 127 20.77 11.06 21.16
CA GLY A 127 20.63 11.51 22.55
C GLY A 127 21.93 11.82 23.30
N GLY A 128 23.09 11.80 22.64
CA GLY A 128 24.39 12.01 23.31
C GLY A 128 25.09 10.73 23.77
N THR A 129 24.39 9.59 23.85
CA THR A 129 24.97 8.30 24.25
C THR A 129 25.09 7.32 23.08
N MET A 130 26.29 6.78 22.84
CA MET A 130 26.50 5.76 21.82
C MET A 130 25.75 4.48 22.16
N LEU A 131 24.78 4.10 21.31
CA LEU A 131 23.99 2.91 21.55
C LEU A 131 24.73 1.60 21.23
N GLY A 132 25.76 1.66 20.38
CA GLY A 132 26.42 0.46 19.88
C GLY A 132 25.50 -0.35 18.94
N PRO A 133 25.64 -1.67 18.84
CA PRO A 133 24.90 -2.50 17.89
C PRO A 133 23.37 -2.46 18.03
N ILE A 134 22.84 -2.19 19.23
CA ILE A 134 21.39 -2.20 19.50
C ILE A 134 20.61 -1.15 18.67
N ARG A 135 21.26 -0.07 18.22
CA ARG A 135 20.62 0.90 17.31
C ARG A 135 20.10 0.26 16.03
N PHE A 136 20.79 -0.77 15.53
CA PHE A 136 20.35 -1.48 14.34
C PHE A 136 19.10 -2.31 14.60
N THR A 137 18.90 -2.82 15.83
CA THR A 137 17.65 -3.45 16.23
C THR A 137 16.51 -2.43 16.19
N HIS A 138 16.70 -1.23 16.75
CA HIS A 138 15.69 -0.16 16.70
C HIS A 138 15.35 0.25 15.26
N ILE A 139 16.36 0.39 14.39
CA ILE A 139 16.16 0.68 12.97
C ILE A 139 15.35 -0.43 12.28
N GLU A 140 15.72 -1.69 12.51
CA GLU A 140 15.01 -2.84 11.94
C GLU A 140 13.57 -2.94 12.47
N ASP A 141 13.34 -2.65 13.74
CA ASP A 141 12.03 -2.73 14.39
C ASP A 141 11.07 -1.65 13.89
N CYS A 142 11.51 -0.38 13.84
CA CYS A 142 10.71 0.69 13.25
C CYS A 142 10.37 0.39 11.77
N ALA A 143 11.35 -0.05 10.99
CA ALA A 143 11.13 -0.40 9.58
C ALA A 143 10.15 -1.56 9.42
N ARG A 144 10.21 -2.56 10.31
CA ARG A 144 9.35 -3.75 10.26
C ARG A 144 7.90 -3.40 10.59
N GLU A 145 7.68 -2.52 11.55
CA GLU A 145 6.33 -2.05 11.91
C GLU A 145 5.65 -1.41 10.70
N VAL A 146 6.26 -0.41 10.07
CA VAL A 146 5.66 0.27 8.90
C VAL A 146 5.50 -0.67 7.70
N CYS A 147 6.42 -1.63 7.49
CA CYS A 147 6.29 -2.61 6.42
C CYS A 147 5.08 -3.54 6.61
N ARG A 148 4.83 -4.00 7.85
CA ARG A 148 3.69 -4.87 8.16
C ARG A 148 2.37 -4.13 8.07
N ASP A 149 2.34 -2.90 8.54
CA ASP A 149 1.17 -2.03 8.43
C ASP A 149 0.82 -1.76 6.97
N PHE A 150 1.83 -1.47 6.14
CA PHE A 150 1.66 -1.27 4.71
C PHE A 150 1.12 -2.52 4.02
N LYS A 151 1.72 -3.69 4.29
CA LYS A 151 1.26 -4.96 3.72
C LYS A 151 -0.19 -5.28 4.11
N SER A 152 -0.54 -5.05 5.38
CA SER A 152 -1.91 -5.26 5.87
C SER A 152 -2.90 -4.31 5.19
N MET A 153 -2.48 -3.07 4.90
CA MET A 153 -3.28 -2.11 4.12
C MET A 153 -3.48 -2.59 2.68
N GLU A 154 -2.43 -3.06 2.00
CA GLU A 154 -2.53 -3.59 0.63
C GLU A 154 -3.47 -4.80 0.57
N GLU A 155 -3.31 -5.76 1.48
CA GLU A 155 -4.20 -6.92 1.57
C GLU A 155 -5.67 -6.53 1.83
N ALA A 156 -5.90 -5.49 2.65
CA ALA A 156 -7.25 -5.00 2.90
C ALA A 156 -7.87 -4.32 1.67
N VAL A 157 -7.08 -3.55 0.91
CA VAL A 157 -7.51 -2.91 -0.34
C VAL A 157 -7.89 -3.97 -1.37
N GLU A 158 -7.03 -4.96 -1.61
CA GLU A 158 -7.29 -6.06 -2.54
C GLU A 158 -8.54 -6.86 -2.15
N ALA A 159 -8.69 -7.17 -0.86
CA ALA A 159 -9.85 -7.89 -0.36
C ALA A 159 -11.16 -7.09 -0.55
N VAL A 160 -11.13 -5.79 -0.33
CA VAL A 160 -12.29 -4.92 -0.57
C VAL A 160 -12.63 -4.84 -2.05
N ASP A 161 -11.65 -4.78 -2.94
CA ASP A 161 -11.90 -4.74 -4.38
C ASP A 161 -12.46 -6.07 -4.90
N LEU A 162 -11.99 -7.21 -4.38
CA LEU A 162 -12.62 -8.51 -4.63
C LEU A 162 -14.07 -8.54 -4.13
N LEU A 163 -14.32 -8.03 -2.92
CA LEU A 163 -15.67 -7.96 -2.36
C LEU A 163 -16.61 -7.11 -3.24
N LYS A 164 -16.15 -5.95 -3.71
CA LYS A 164 -16.89 -5.09 -4.65
C LYS A 164 -17.24 -5.83 -5.94
N ALA A 165 -16.27 -6.54 -6.51
CA ALA A 165 -16.48 -7.30 -7.73
C ALA A 165 -17.56 -8.37 -7.56
N LEU A 166 -17.53 -9.11 -6.43
CA LEU A 166 -18.56 -10.11 -6.09
C LEU A 166 -19.94 -9.49 -5.86
N ASP A 167 -20.02 -8.31 -5.23
CA ASP A 167 -21.29 -7.61 -5.01
C ASP A 167 -21.91 -7.13 -6.33
N GLU A 168 -21.11 -6.59 -7.26
CA GLU A 168 -21.59 -6.26 -8.61
C GLU A 168 -21.99 -7.52 -9.40
N GLU A 169 -21.26 -8.61 -9.24
CA GLU A 169 -21.62 -9.88 -9.85
C GLU A 169 -22.98 -10.38 -9.34
N LEU A 170 -23.20 -10.38 -8.02
CA LEU A 170 -24.48 -10.74 -7.41
C LEU A 170 -25.62 -9.86 -7.91
N LYS A 171 -25.37 -8.55 -8.06
CA LYS A 171 -26.37 -7.62 -8.59
C LYS A 171 -26.79 -8.01 -10.00
N SER A 172 -25.83 -8.33 -10.87
CA SER A 172 -26.10 -8.79 -12.24
C SER A 172 -26.84 -10.15 -12.27
N LEU A 173 -26.42 -11.13 -11.44
CA LEU A 173 -27.07 -12.44 -11.36
C LEU A 173 -28.49 -12.34 -10.82
N ARG A 174 -28.75 -11.49 -9.82
CA ARG A 174 -30.09 -11.24 -9.30
C ARG A 174 -31.00 -10.64 -10.37
N ALA A 175 -30.52 -9.68 -11.15
CA ALA A 175 -31.27 -9.11 -12.26
C ALA A 175 -31.57 -10.17 -13.35
N SER A 176 -30.57 -11.00 -13.70
CA SER A 176 -30.76 -12.11 -14.64
C SER A 176 -31.79 -13.13 -14.15
N PHE A 177 -31.70 -13.52 -12.87
CA PHE A 177 -32.64 -14.45 -12.25
C PHE A 177 -34.07 -13.88 -12.22
N ALA A 178 -34.24 -12.61 -11.81
CA ALA A 178 -35.55 -11.95 -11.78
C ALA A 178 -36.21 -11.88 -13.16
N ASN A 179 -35.42 -11.59 -14.20
CA ASN A 179 -35.90 -11.59 -15.59
C ASN A 179 -36.36 -12.99 -16.05
N LYS A 180 -35.67 -14.06 -15.63
CA LYS A 180 -36.03 -15.45 -15.99
C LYS A 180 -37.18 -16.01 -15.16
N SER A 181 -37.25 -15.68 -13.87
CA SER A 181 -38.26 -16.18 -12.94
C SER A 181 -39.58 -15.40 -12.99
N GLY A 182 -39.63 -14.31 -13.77
CA GLY A 182 -40.80 -13.43 -13.87
C GLY A 182 -41.17 -12.75 -12.54
N THR A 183 -40.24 -12.67 -11.59
CA THR A 183 -40.50 -12.20 -10.23
C THR A 183 -39.97 -10.78 -10.05
N SER A 184 -40.86 -9.79 -9.99
CA SER A 184 -40.54 -8.39 -9.66
C SER A 184 -40.36 -8.23 -8.15
N GLN A 185 -39.22 -8.66 -7.61
CA GLN A 185 -38.86 -8.43 -6.21
C GLN A 185 -37.60 -7.56 -6.16
N GLU A 186 -37.80 -6.23 -6.19
CA GLU A 186 -36.78 -5.28 -5.78
C GLU A 186 -36.57 -5.41 -4.27
N SER A 187 -35.69 -6.32 -3.86
CA SER A 187 -35.13 -6.25 -2.51
C SER A 187 -34.14 -5.09 -2.46
N PRO A 188 -34.27 -4.15 -1.51
CA PRO A 188 -33.30 -3.06 -1.37
C PRO A 188 -31.95 -3.66 -0.98
N SER A 189 -31.03 -3.70 -1.93
CA SER A 189 -29.63 -4.02 -1.69
C SER A 189 -29.01 -2.89 -0.87
N ARG A 190 -28.92 -3.04 0.45
CA ARG A 190 -28.13 -2.12 1.28
C ARG A 190 -26.69 -2.13 0.76
N MET A 191 -26.28 -1.06 0.09
CA MET A 191 -24.92 -0.94 -0.44
C MET A 191 -23.93 -1.09 0.70
N GLN A 192 -22.94 -1.95 0.49
CA GLN A 192 -21.86 -2.13 1.43
C GLN A 192 -21.01 -0.86 1.46
N ASP A 193 -20.77 -0.33 2.66
CA ASP A 193 -19.86 0.80 2.84
C ASP A 193 -18.42 0.28 2.88
N TYR A 194 -17.78 0.29 1.72
CA TYR A 194 -16.39 -0.16 1.55
C TYR A 194 -15.37 0.79 2.19
N GLU A 195 -15.68 2.09 2.27
CA GLU A 195 -14.76 3.07 2.86
C GLU A 195 -14.61 2.82 4.36
N THR A 196 -15.73 2.56 5.04
CA THR A 196 -15.72 2.18 6.46
C THR A 196 -14.97 0.86 6.71
N LEU A 197 -15.08 -0.13 5.80
CA LEU A 197 -14.35 -1.39 5.91
C LEU A 197 -12.82 -1.20 5.79
N LEU A 198 -12.38 -0.37 4.84
CA LEU A 198 -10.95 -0.06 4.69
C LEU A 198 -10.39 0.65 5.94
N LYS A 199 -11.17 1.58 6.52
CA LYS A 199 -10.76 2.30 7.74
C LYS A 199 -10.70 1.41 8.97
N SER A 200 -11.54 0.37 9.06
CA SER A 200 -11.59 -0.47 10.26
C SER A 200 -10.40 -1.43 10.38
N LYS A 201 -9.60 -1.61 9.32
CA LYS A 201 -8.47 -2.57 9.24
C LYS A 201 -8.84 -4.00 9.67
N ASP A 202 -10.12 -4.35 9.66
CA ASP A 202 -10.63 -5.66 10.09
C ASP A 202 -10.66 -6.60 8.89
N ILE A 203 -9.46 -7.06 8.51
CA ILE A 203 -9.28 -7.95 7.37
C ILE A 203 -10.04 -9.28 7.54
N ALA A 204 -10.19 -9.75 8.79
CA ALA A 204 -10.94 -10.97 9.08
C ALA A 204 -12.42 -10.80 8.74
N LYS A 205 -13.02 -9.66 9.08
CA LYS A 205 -14.39 -9.33 8.67
C LYS A 205 -14.54 -9.23 7.15
N ILE A 206 -13.59 -8.59 6.46
CA ILE A 206 -13.64 -8.49 4.98
C ILE A 206 -13.58 -9.89 4.36
N ARG A 207 -12.68 -10.76 4.82
CA ARG A 207 -12.59 -12.16 4.35
C ARG A 207 -13.88 -12.95 4.58
N ARG A 208 -14.52 -12.81 5.75
CA ARG A 208 -15.83 -13.45 6.02
C ARG A 208 -16.92 -12.98 5.06
N LEU A 209 -16.92 -11.68 4.71
CA LEU A 209 -17.86 -11.13 3.74
C LEU A 209 -17.62 -11.72 2.34
N ILE A 210 -16.37 -11.79 1.88
CA ILE A 210 -16.00 -12.40 0.60
C ILE A 210 -16.55 -13.83 0.50
N VAL A 211 -16.26 -14.68 1.50
CA VAL A 211 -16.74 -16.07 1.53
C VAL A 211 -18.28 -16.15 1.47
N ALA A 212 -18.97 -15.26 2.18
CA ALA A 212 -20.43 -15.20 2.13
C ALA A 212 -20.95 -14.79 0.74
N ARG A 213 -20.24 -13.90 0.04
CA ARG A 213 -20.58 -13.46 -1.32
C ARG A 213 -20.29 -14.53 -2.36
N GLU A 214 -19.14 -15.19 -2.31
CA GLU A 214 -18.80 -16.32 -3.18
C GLU A 214 -19.85 -17.43 -3.10
N LYS A 215 -20.27 -17.80 -1.88
CA LYS A 215 -21.34 -18.80 -1.68
C LYS A 215 -22.68 -18.34 -2.27
N SER A 216 -23.02 -17.07 -2.12
CA SER A 216 -24.24 -16.49 -2.67
C SER A 216 -24.21 -16.48 -4.21
N VAL A 217 -23.05 -16.14 -4.80
CA VAL A 217 -22.82 -16.14 -6.24
C VAL A 217 -22.99 -17.55 -6.80
N SER A 218 -22.31 -18.54 -6.19
CA SER A 218 -22.44 -19.94 -6.58
C SER A 218 -23.90 -20.41 -6.54
N THR A 219 -24.60 -20.16 -5.43
CA THR A 219 -25.99 -20.58 -5.25
C THR A 219 -26.91 -19.97 -6.31
N LEU A 220 -26.74 -18.70 -6.66
CA LEU A 220 -27.55 -18.05 -7.68
C LEU A 220 -27.22 -18.55 -9.09
N ARG A 221 -25.95 -18.78 -9.40
CA ARG A 221 -25.55 -19.40 -10.68
C ARG A 221 -26.19 -20.78 -10.84
N ASP A 222 -26.16 -21.60 -9.80
CA ASP A 222 -26.79 -22.93 -9.81
C ASP A 222 -28.30 -22.82 -10.07
N ARG A 223 -28.99 -21.90 -9.39
CA ARG A 223 -30.43 -21.65 -9.62
C ARG A 223 -30.73 -21.18 -11.04
N ILE A 224 -29.94 -20.25 -11.59
CA ILE A 224 -30.12 -19.77 -12.96
C ILE A 224 -29.93 -20.93 -13.95
N SER A 225 -28.89 -21.76 -13.75
CA SER A 225 -28.64 -22.92 -14.63
C SER A 225 -29.76 -23.96 -14.57
N SER A 226 -30.37 -24.16 -13.40
CA SER A 226 -31.51 -25.08 -13.24
C SER A 226 -32.76 -24.63 -14.01
N LEU A 227 -32.95 -23.31 -14.19
CA LEU A 227 -34.05 -22.77 -15.01
C LEU A 227 -33.80 -22.93 -16.51
N ASP A 228 -32.53 -23.03 -16.93
CA ASP A 228 -32.13 -23.20 -18.34
C ASP A 228 -32.14 -24.65 -18.81
N THR A 229 -32.25 -25.62 -17.89
CA THR A 229 -32.26 -27.03 -18.25
C THR A 229 -33.68 -27.45 -18.65
N PRO A 230 -33.93 -27.88 -19.90
CA PRO A 230 -35.28 -28.25 -20.35
C PRO A 230 -35.78 -29.45 -19.56
N GLN A 231 -37.02 -29.38 -19.06
CA GLN A 231 -37.71 -30.53 -18.47
C GLN A 231 -37.83 -31.60 -19.57
N LYS A 232 -37.08 -32.71 -19.42
CA LYS A 232 -37.31 -33.91 -20.23
C LYS A 232 -38.67 -34.48 -19.82
N GLU A 233 -39.63 -34.40 -20.74
CA GLU A 233 -40.89 -35.16 -20.73
C GLU A 233 -40.64 -36.68 -20.69
#